data_AF-A0AAU9LYW6-F1
#
_entry.id   AF-A0AAU9LYW6-F1
#
_cell.length_a   1.000
_cell.length_b   1.000
_cell.length_c   1.000
_cell.angle_alpha   90.00
_cell.angle_beta   90.00
_cell.angle_gamma   90.00
#
_symmetry.space_group_name_H-M   'P 1'
#
loop_
_entity.id
_entity.type
_entity.pdbx_description
1 polymer ?
#
loop_
_entity_poly.entity_id
_entity_poly.type
_entity_poly.pdbx_seq_one_letter_code
_entity_poly.pdbx_strand_id
1 'polypeptide(L)'
;MTTSHAGSSSRRSMALTTSSSQRRNGSERGTPDRRSLVASRSMGLTGERTVKRLRLSRALTVPETTSIYEACRRMASRRVDALLVTDSRSLLCGILTDKDIATRVIAREIDFENTPVSKVMTKNPLFVLSDTLAVEALQKMVQGKFRHLPVVEHGQVIALLDIEKCLYDAIARMERAAEKGKAIAAAVEGVEKHWGSSVSGSNTFVESLRERMFRPSLSTIISANPKVVTVSPSDTVVTATKKMLECRMSSAVATIDKKPVGILTSKDILMRVIAQDLRPELISVEKVMTPNPECATLDTPIVNALHNMHDGKYLHLPVVDKRWFGVEGVVVAIVDVLHITHAAVATVGNTAGIDNETASSMMQKFWDSAMAICPGDDDDDLRSESSVRLVSEAGTMKTLPYPSSTIPNTFGFKIQDKRGRMHRFICDTRSLADLITAILQRVGGEIDRNNLPQILYEDEDQDKIVLVTDADLAAAVDHARLSGWKGLKLHLDYSGVPKRRKGSSTKGRIMEFTQGDAWTTAYSTVAAGAALVAGLGMVAFLRRAGV
;
A
#
# COMPACT_ATOMS: atom_id res chain seq x y z
N MET A 1 8.32 45.39 49.38
CA MET A 1 8.82 45.49 50.77
C MET A 1 8.47 44.14 51.41
N THR A 2 9.34 43.16 51.61
CA THR A 2 10.65 43.14 52.29
C THR A 2 11.49 41.91 51.84
N THR A 3 12.67 42.20 51.29
CA THR A 3 14.01 41.59 51.51
C THR A 3 14.25 40.11 51.86
N SER A 4 15.16 39.50 51.05
CA SER A 4 16.36 38.70 51.43
C SER A 4 16.18 37.27 51.96
N HIS A 5 17.06 36.27 51.75
CA HIS A 5 18.45 36.20 51.29
C HIS A 5 18.74 34.79 50.70
N ALA A 6 19.78 34.69 49.88
CA ALA A 6 20.33 33.45 49.32
C ALA A 6 21.19 32.66 50.32
N GLY A 7 21.35 31.35 50.08
CA GLY A 7 22.30 30.49 50.78
C GLY A 7 22.43 29.10 50.15
N SER A 8 23.55 28.89 49.45
CA SER A 8 23.97 27.60 48.87
C SER A 8 24.71 26.74 49.91
N SER A 9 24.62 25.41 49.87
CA SER A 9 25.80 24.50 49.85
C SER A 9 25.51 22.99 50.01
N SER A 10 26.27 22.22 49.23
CA SER A 10 26.96 20.93 49.51
C SER A 10 26.22 19.60 49.78
N ARG A 11 26.39 18.71 48.79
CA ARG A 11 27.07 17.38 48.83
C ARG A 11 27.05 16.56 50.14
N ARG A 12 26.63 15.29 50.04
CA ARG A 12 27.43 14.14 50.51
C ARG A 12 26.94 12.79 49.96
N SER A 13 27.92 12.03 49.46
CA SER A 13 27.91 10.59 49.13
C SER A 13 27.88 9.71 50.38
N MET A 14 27.39 8.47 50.26
CA MET A 14 27.84 7.34 51.10
C MET A 14 27.84 6.05 50.29
N ALA A 15 28.89 5.25 50.48
CA ALA A 15 29.15 3.95 49.87
C ALA A 15 29.36 2.88 50.97
N LEU A 16 29.22 1.62 50.55
CA LEU A 16 29.80 0.37 51.08
C LEU A 16 29.35 -0.18 52.43
N THR A 17 28.91 -1.45 52.44
CA THR A 17 29.52 -2.52 53.24
C THR A 17 29.36 -3.91 52.56
N THR A 18 30.31 -4.77 52.89
CA THR A 18 30.70 -6.08 52.34
C THR A 18 30.28 -7.24 53.23
N SER A 19 30.16 -8.47 52.69
CA SER A 19 30.53 -9.69 53.42
C SER A 19 30.98 -10.82 52.48
N SER A 20 32.01 -11.54 52.92
CA SER A 20 32.77 -12.56 52.18
C SER A 20 33.08 -13.76 53.09
N SER A 21 33.05 -14.99 52.55
CA SER A 21 33.90 -16.17 52.87
C SER A 21 33.27 -17.40 52.18
N GLN A 22 33.96 -18.43 51.66
CA GLN A 22 35.30 -18.95 51.91
C GLN A 22 35.76 -19.87 50.74
N ARG A 23 37.08 -20.01 50.58
CA ARG A 23 37.82 -20.73 49.52
C ARG A 23 38.06 -22.22 49.81
N ARG A 24 38.41 -23.01 48.78
CA ARG A 24 39.59 -23.92 48.80
C ARG A 24 40.14 -24.23 47.38
N ASN A 25 41.46 -24.47 47.35
CA ASN A 25 42.44 -24.40 46.25
C ASN A 25 42.57 -25.64 45.34
N GLY A 26 43.19 -25.45 44.17
CA GLY A 26 44.01 -26.44 43.45
C GLY A 26 44.53 -25.97 42.09
N SER A 27 45.85 -25.78 41.94
CA SER A 27 46.63 -25.37 40.74
C SER A 27 46.62 -26.43 39.61
N GLU A 28 46.87 -26.17 38.31
CA GLU A 28 48.13 -25.73 37.67
C GLU A 28 47.96 -25.27 36.20
N ARG A 29 49.04 -24.63 35.71
CA ARG A 29 49.42 -23.98 34.43
C ARG A 29 48.91 -24.53 33.08
N GLY A 30 48.68 -23.60 32.14
CA GLY A 30 48.73 -23.80 30.68
C GLY A 30 48.42 -22.52 29.88
N THR A 31 49.32 -22.12 28.98
CA THR A 31 49.29 -20.90 28.11
C THR A 31 48.14 -20.87 27.10
N PRO A 32 47.73 -19.69 26.57
CA PRO A 32 46.51 -19.57 25.76
C PRO A 32 46.79 -19.93 24.30
N ASP A 33 46.04 -20.89 23.76
CA ASP A 33 46.07 -21.20 22.33
C ASP A 33 44.86 -20.59 21.60
N ARG A 34 45.18 -20.02 20.46
CA ARG A 34 44.39 -19.07 19.68
C ARG A 34 43.44 -19.88 18.78
N ARG A 35 42.18 -20.05 19.17
CA ARG A 35 41.15 -20.57 18.27
C ARG A 35 40.01 -19.57 18.09
N SER A 36 40.10 -18.90 16.95
CA SER A 36 39.03 -18.28 16.19
C SER A 36 37.71 -19.03 16.34
N LEU A 37 36.81 -18.50 17.17
CA LEU A 37 35.39 -18.82 17.10
C LEU A 37 34.81 -17.93 16.01
N VAL A 38 34.86 -18.45 14.78
CA VAL A 38 33.97 -18.01 13.71
C VAL A 38 32.56 -18.28 14.23
N ALA A 39 31.90 -17.23 14.73
CA ALA A 39 30.50 -17.26 15.07
C ALA A 39 29.74 -17.59 13.77
N SER A 40 29.38 -18.86 13.65
CA SER A 40 28.44 -19.39 12.67
C SER A 40 27.20 -18.51 12.70
N ARG A 41 27.03 -17.70 11.64
CA ARG A 41 25.78 -17.03 11.31
C ARG A 41 24.70 -18.09 11.27
N SER A 42 23.86 -18.13 12.29
CA SER A 42 22.55 -18.73 12.17
C SER A 42 21.82 -17.95 11.07
N MET A 43 21.67 -18.56 9.89
CA MET A 43 20.61 -18.14 8.99
C MET A 43 19.29 -18.41 9.72
N GLY A 44 18.73 -17.36 10.30
CA GLY A 44 17.47 -17.41 11.03
C GLY A 44 16.36 -17.92 10.12
N LEU A 45 15.92 -19.14 10.38
CA LEU A 45 14.66 -19.72 9.95
C LEU A 45 13.50 -19.17 10.82
N THR A 46 13.46 -17.84 11.00
CA THR A 46 12.29 -17.11 11.51
C THR A 46 12.06 -15.91 10.58
N GLY A 47 10.84 -15.78 10.06
CA GLY A 47 10.44 -14.80 9.04
C GLY A 47 10.42 -13.34 9.51
N GLU A 48 11.38 -12.91 10.32
CA GLU A 48 11.40 -11.58 10.93
C GLU A 48 11.81 -10.51 9.91
N ARG A 49 10.85 -9.68 9.53
CA ARG A 49 11.04 -8.59 8.58
C ARG A 49 11.48 -7.33 9.34
N THR A 50 12.63 -6.77 8.97
CA THR A 50 13.13 -5.50 9.51
C THR A 50 12.56 -4.29 8.75
N VAL A 51 12.63 -3.10 9.33
CA VAL A 51 12.16 -1.82 8.73
C VAL A 51 12.76 -1.57 7.33
N LYS A 52 14.05 -1.87 7.11
CA LYS A 52 14.69 -1.73 5.78
C LYS A 52 14.09 -2.61 4.67
N ARG A 53 13.29 -3.62 5.02
CA ARG A 53 12.56 -4.47 4.07
C ARG A 53 11.15 -3.94 3.80
N LEU A 54 10.73 -2.85 4.44
CA LEU A 54 9.46 -2.17 4.17
C LEU A 54 9.62 -1.15 3.04
N ARG A 55 8.50 -0.69 2.50
CA ARG A 55 8.48 0.39 1.53
C ARG A 55 8.73 1.73 2.23
N LEU A 56 9.99 2.15 2.22
CA LEU A 56 10.43 3.40 2.82
C LEU A 56 10.23 4.59 1.87
N SER A 57 9.82 5.73 2.42
CA SER A 57 9.77 6.99 1.67
C SER A 57 11.08 7.74 1.82
N ARG A 58 11.55 8.37 0.75
CA ARG A 58 12.72 9.25 0.84
C ARG A 58 12.42 10.39 1.80
N ALA A 59 13.26 10.55 2.82
CA ALA A 59 13.13 11.66 3.75
C ALA A 59 13.38 13.00 3.03
N LEU A 60 12.47 13.96 3.23
CA LEU A 60 12.76 15.37 3.00
C LEU A 60 13.32 15.94 4.30
N THR A 61 14.51 16.52 4.23
CA THR A 61 15.21 17.11 5.38
C THR A 61 15.47 18.61 5.14
N VAL A 62 15.37 19.41 6.21
CA VAL A 62 15.77 20.83 6.21
C VAL A 62 16.50 21.19 7.51
N PRO A 63 17.38 22.20 7.49
CA PRO A 63 17.94 22.79 8.70
C PRO A 63 16.87 23.44 9.59
N GLU A 64 17.09 23.45 10.91
CA GLU A 64 16.19 24.02 11.91
C GLU A 64 15.93 25.54 11.79
N THR A 65 16.79 26.23 11.04
CA THR A 65 16.71 27.67 10.73
C THR A 65 15.87 27.98 9.49
N THR A 66 15.46 26.98 8.72
CA THR A 66 14.63 27.15 7.51
C THR A 66 13.31 27.81 7.89
N SER A 67 12.83 28.78 7.12
CA SER A 67 11.53 29.39 7.36
C SER A 67 10.39 28.40 7.12
N ILE A 68 9.26 28.61 7.79
CA ILE A 68 8.06 27.80 7.58
C ILE A 68 7.61 27.87 6.12
N TYR A 69 7.66 29.05 5.51
CA TYR A 69 7.31 29.25 4.10
C TYR A 69 8.14 28.37 3.14
N GLU A 70 9.47 28.42 3.27
CA GLU A 70 10.37 27.62 2.42
C GLU A 70 10.18 26.11 2.69
N ALA A 71 9.95 25.72 3.93
CA ALA A 71 9.60 24.35 4.29
C ALA A 71 8.31 23.88 3.60
N CYS A 72 7.23 24.67 3.64
CA CYS A 72 5.97 24.38 2.96
C CYS A 72 6.14 24.25 1.44
N ARG A 73 6.93 25.15 0.82
CA ARG A 73 7.24 25.06 -0.63
C ARG A 73 7.99 23.78 -0.97
N ARG A 74 8.98 23.39 -0.18
CA ARG A 74 9.71 22.13 -0.38
C ARG A 74 8.80 20.91 -0.21
N MET A 75 7.95 20.90 0.82
CA MET A 75 6.96 19.84 1.03
C MET A 75 6.01 19.73 -0.16
N ALA A 76 5.51 20.85 -0.67
CA ALA A 76 4.64 20.89 -1.84
C ALA A 76 5.33 20.40 -3.12
N SER A 77 6.57 20.84 -3.36
CA SER A 77 7.34 20.42 -4.55
C SER A 77 7.57 18.91 -4.61
N ARG A 78 7.76 18.26 -3.45
CA ARG A 78 7.95 16.81 -3.36
C ARG A 78 6.65 16.03 -3.11
N ARG A 79 5.51 16.73 -2.97
CA ARG A 79 4.21 16.17 -2.63
C ARG A 79 4.27 15.29 -1.37
N VAL A 80 4.99 15.77 -0.35
CA VAL A 80 5.11 15.11 0.96
C VAL A 80 4.39 15.91 2.03
N ASP A 81 3.89 15.23 3.05
CA ASP A 81 3.11 15.78 4.16
C ASP A 81 3.88 15.82 5.49
N ALA A 82 5.12 15.34 5.49
CA ALA A 82 6.06 15.42 6.60
C ALA A 82 7.47 15.82 6.15
N LEU A 83 8.14 16.53 7.05
CA LEU A 83 9.46 17.11 6.88
C LEU A 83 10.30 16.83 8.13
N LEU A 84 11.51 16.32 7.93
CA LEU A 84 12.45 16.09 9.02
C LEU A 84 13.36 17.29 9.19
N VAL A 85 13.58 17.70 10.44
CA VAL A 85 14.37 18.87 10.78
C VAL A 85 15.67 18.40 11.42
N THR A 86 16.77 18.93 10.91
CA THR A 86 18.12 18.61 11.40
C THR A 86 18.78 19.83 12.04
N ASP A 87 19.60 19.58 13.06
CA ASP A 87 20.43 20.59 13.70
C ASP A 87 21.66 20.96 12.86
N SER A 88 22.52 21.82 13.40
CA SER A 88 23.79 22.22 12.79
C SER A 88 24.78 21.06 12.56
N ARG A 89 24.62 19.93 13.25
CA ARG A 89 25.42 18.71 13.11
C ARG A 89 24.80 17.69 12.16
N SER A 90 23.72 18.06 11.45
CA SER A 90 22.93 17.18 10.59
C SER A 90 22.26 16.02 11.33
N LEU A 91 22.06 16.14 12.65
CA LEU A 91 21.33 15.16 13.45
C LEU A 91 19.84 15.50 13.49
N LEU A 92 18.99 14.47 13.53
CA LEU A 92 17.54 14.63 13.64
C LEU A 92 17.18 15.34 14.96
N CYS A 93 16.63 16.54 14.88
CA CYS A 93 16.19 17.32 16.04
C CYS A 93 14.67 17.56 16.07
N GLY A 94 13.97 17.38 14.95
CA GLY A 94 12.54 17.61 14.86
C GLY A 94 11.83 16.95 13.67
N ILE A 95 10.50 16.96 13.73
CA ILE A 95 9.61 16.64 12.61
C ILE A 95 8.53 17.71 12.51
N LEU A 96 8.19 18.11 11.29
CA LEU A 96 7.12 19.04 10.97
C LEU A 96 6.16 18.38 9.98
N THR A 97 4.87 18.46 10.27
CA THR A 97 3.82 17.88 9.41
C THR A 97 2.84 18.94 8.93
N ASP A 98 2.06 18.63 7.88
CA ASP A 98 0.94 19.46 7.43
C ASP A 98 -0.04 19.81 8.57
N LYS A 99 -0.29 18.88 9.50
CA LYS A 99 -1.09 19.10 10.71
C LYS A 99 -0.48 20.17 11.61
N ASP A 100 0.84 20.17 11.80
CA ASP A 100 1.53 21.19 12.59
C ASP A 100 1.42 22.56 11.93
N ILE A 101 1.51 22.62 10.60
CA ILE A 101 1.29 23.85 9.83
C ILE A 101 -0.13 24.39 10.07
N ALA A 102 -1.16 23.57 9.90
CA ALA A 102 -2.54 24.01 10.11
C ALA A 102 -2.81 24.47 11.55
N THR A 103 -2.30 23.74 12.55
CA THR A 103 -2.70 23.92 13.96
C THR A 103 -1.77 24.80 14.79
N ARG A 104 -0.48 24.84 14.49
CA ARG A 104 0.52 25.63 15.23
C ARG A 104 0.89 26.92 14.51
N VAL A 105 0.69 26.98 13.19
CA VAL A 105 1.02 28.17 12.38
C VAL A 105 -0.25 28.93 12.01
N ILE A 106 -1.12 28.35 11.17
CA ILE A 106 -2.28 29.06 10.62
C ILE A 106 -3.33 29.38 11.68
N ALA A 107 -3.72 28.38 12.50
CA ALA A 107 -4.71 28.60 13.56
C ALA A 107 -4.26 29.63 14.62
N ARG A 108 -2.95 29.86 14.73
CA ARG A 108 -2.33 30.80 15.68
C ARG A 108 -1.83 32.09 15.02
N GLU A 109 -2.07 32.25 13.71
CA GLU A 109 -1.70 33.43 12.93
C GLU A 109 -0.20 33.79 13.09
N ILE A 110 0.65 32.77 13.12
CA ILE A 110 2.11 32.96 13.15
C ILE A 110 2.59 33.41 11.77
N ASP A 111 3.44 34.44 11.73
CA ASP A 111 4.17 34.86 10.54
C ASP A 111 5.05 33.70 10.02
N PHE A 112 4.59 33.02 8.99
CA PHE A 112 5.27 31.87 8.39
C PHE A 112 6.41 32.26 7.44
N GLU A 113 6.53 33.53 7.05
CA GLU A 113 7.59 34.01 6.17
C GLU A 113 8.92 34.09 6.94
N ASN A 114 8.88 34.68 8.14
CA ASN A 114 10.08 34.94 8.95
C ASN A 114 10.32 33.95 10.08
N THR A 115 9.29 33.20 10.51
CA THR A 115 9.45 32.26 11.62
C THR A 115 10.14 30.97 11.15
N PRO A 116 11.20 30.51 11.85
CA PRO A 116 11.87 29.25 11.51
C PRO A 116 11.08 28.02 11.98
N VAL A 117 11.24 26.91 11.26
CA VAL A 117 10.55 25.63 11.55
C VAL A 117 10.82 25.11 12.96
N SER A 118 11.99 25.41 13.54
CA SER A 118 12.37 25.04 14.92
C SER A 118 11.41 25.54 16.00
N LYS A 119 10.62 26.58 15.73
CA LYS A 119 9.63 27.14 16.66
C LYS A 119 8.32 26.36 16.70
N VAL A 120 7.99 25.64 15.63
CA VAL A 120 6.69 24.99 15.46
C VAL A 120 6.79 23.48 15.27
N MET A 121 7.98 22.94 14.98
CA MET A 121 8.23 21.50 14.86
C MET A 121 7.94 20.73 16.15
N THR A 122 7.62 19.46 16.02
CA THR A 122 7.69 18.50 17.13
C THR A 122 9.15 18.15 17.38
N LYS A 123 9.68 18.55 18.53
CA LYS A 123 11.07 18.31 18.92
C LYS A 123 11.28 16.87 19.36
N ASN A 124 12.50 16.35 19.15
CA ASN A 124 12.92 15.02 19.57
C ASN A 124 11.92 13.92 19.15
N PRO A 125 11.62 13.78 17.84
CA PRO A 125 10.67 12.76 17.39
C PRO A 125 11.19 11.36 17.71
N LEU A 126 10.26 10.45 18.04
CA LEU A 126 10.57 9.03 18.09
C LEU A 126 11.11 8.58 16.72
N PHE A 127 12.10 7.72 16.72
CA PHE A 127 12.68 7.13 15.51
C PHE A 127 12.94 5.65 15.73
N VAL A 128 13.18 4.92 14.65
CA VAL A 128 13.63 3.53 14.67
C VAL A 128 14.88 3.35 13.83
N LEU A 129 15.62 2.29 14.11
CA LEU A 129 16.77 1.90 13.29
C LEU A 129 16.31 1.09 12.07
N SER A 130 17.13 1.07 11.02
CA SER A 130 16.83 0.33 9.78
C SER A 130 16.68 -1.18 9.99
N ASP A 131 17.34 -1.73 11.01
CA ASP A 131 17.35 -3.13 11.44
C ASP A 131 16.29 -3.46 12.51
N THR A 132 15.59 -2.45 13.05
CA THR A 132 14.45 -2.66 13.95
C THR A 132 13.39 -3.53 13.27
N LEU A 133 12.70 -4.37 14.05
CA LEU A 133 11.60 -5.19 13.53
C LEU A 133 10.47 -4.31 12.99
N ALA A 134 9.95 -4.67 11.81
CA ALA A 134 8.86 -3.94 11.17
C ALA A 134 7.63 -3.83 12.06
N VAL A 135 7.29 -4.91 12.77
CA VAL A 135 6.18 -4.95 13.72
C VAL A 135 6.37 -3.96 14.85
N GLU A 136 7.56 -3.92 15.44
CA GLU A 136 7.87 -3.00 16.54
C GLU A 136 7.73 -1.54 16.09
N ALA A 137 8.21 -1.22 14.88
CA ALA A 137 8.05 0.11 14.30
C ALA A 137 6.57 0.47 14.09
N LEU A 138 5.76 -0.43 13.56
CA LEU A 138 4.33 -0.21 13.34
C LEU A 138 3.55 -0.08 14.65
N GLN A 139 3.91 -0.87 15.66
CA GLN A 139 3.34 -0.78 17.00
C GLN A 139 3.63 0.58 17.64
N LYS A 140 4.87 1.09 17.51
CA LYS A 140 5.24 2.45 17.95
C LYS A 140 4.37 3.53 17.28
N MET A 141 4.08 3.39 15.98
CA MET A 141 3.23 4.32 15.22
C MET A 141 1.78 4.30 15.69
N VAL A 142 1.21 3.10 15.90
CA VAL A 142 -0.18 2.93 16.38
C VAL A 142 -0.32 3.48 17.81
N GLN A 143 0.57 3.10 18.72
CA GLN A 143 0.54 3.54 20.12
C GLN A 143 0.77 5.04 20.26
N GLY A 144 1.74 5.58 19.51
CA GLY A 144 2.05 6.99 19.51
C GLY A 144 1.07 7.86 18.71
N LYS A 145 0.12 7.25 18.00
CA LYS A 145 -0.88 7.92 17.16
C LYS A 145 -0.26 8.90 16.17
N PHE A 146 0.80 8.47 15.48
CA PHE A 146 1.46 9.25 14.44
C PHE A 146 1.61 8.45 13.15
N ARG A 147 1.51 9.15 12.02
CA ARG A 147 1.59 8.54 10.68
C ARG A 147 3.01 8.36 10.16
N HIS A 148 3.93 9.15 10.67
CA HIS A 148 5.29 9.25 10.14
C HIS A 148 6.30 8.89 11.21
N LEU A 149 7.20 7.95 10.89
CA LEU A 149 8.25 7.51 11.79
C LEU A 149 9.61 7.64 11.08
N PRO A 150 10.49 8.53 11.54
CA PRO A 150 11.86 8.62 11.06
C PRO A 150 12.62 7.29 11.17
N VAL A 151 13.35 6.96 10.11
CA VAL A 151 14.26 5.79 10.09
C VAL A 151 15.69 6.30 10.03
N VAL A 152 16.48 5.87 11.01
CA VAL A 152 17.86 6.30 11.22
C VAL A 152 18.82 5.12 11.04
N GLU A 153 19.96 5.37 10.43
CA GLU A 153 21.03 4.38 10.27
C GLU A 153 22.37 5.08 10.48
N HIS A 154 23.25 4.51 11.32
CA HIS A 154 24.54 5.11 11.70
C HIS A 154 24.44 6.58 12.17
N GLY A 155 23.36 6.94 12.87
CA GLY A 155 23.12 8.29 13.38
C GLY A 155 22.59 9.29 12.33
N GLN A 156 22.36 8.85 11.09
CA GLN A 156 21.82 9.69 10.02
C GLN A 156 20.40 9.27 9.63
N VAL A 157 19.58 10.24 9.25
CA VAL A 157 18.24 10.01 8.73
C VAL A 157 18.34 9.46 7.30
N ILE A 158 17.87 8.23 7.10
CA ILE A 158 17.88 7.59 5.77
C ILE A 158 16.51 7.68 5.08
N ALA A 159 15.43 7.63 5.86
CA ALA A 159 14.08 7.52 5.30
C ALA A 159 12.99 7.91 6.30
N LEU A 160 11.75 7.92 5.80
CA LEU A 160 10.53 8.07 6.56
C LEU A 160 9.62 6.86 6.33
N LEU A 161 9.23 6.20 7.41
CA LEU A 161 8.21 5.17 7.40
C LEU A 161 6.83 5.80 7.53
N ASP A 162 5.88 5.33 6.73
CA ASP A 162 4.51 5.82 6.69
C ASP A 162 3.54 4.66 6.97
N ILE A 163 2.73 4.79 8.02
CA ILE A 163 1.81 3.73 8.46
C ILE A 163 0.74 3.47 7.40
N GLU A 164 0.33 4.50 6.66
CA GLU A 164 -0.65 4.39 5.58
C GLU A 164 -0.15 3.43 4.51
N LYS A 165 1.08 3.64 4.04
CA LYS A 165 1.71 2.77 3.03
C LYS A 165 1.85 1.34 3.53
N CYS A 166 2.20 1.18 4.81
CA CYS A 166 2.32 -0.14 5.41
C CYS A 166 0.97 -0.87 5.48
N LEU A 167 -0.09 -0.16 5.88
CA LEU A 167 -1.44 -0.71 5.96
C LEU A 167 -1.95 -1.13 4.59
N TYR A 168 -1.79 -0.29 3.57
CA TYR A 168 -2.22 -0.63 2.22
C TYR A 168 -1.43 -1.80 1.63
N ASP A 169 -0.12 -1.82 1.84
CA ASP A 169 0.72 -2.95 1.48
C ASP A 169 0.23 -4.25 2.15
N ALA A 170 -0.16 -4.19 3.44
CA ALA A 170 -0.69 -5.33 4.17
C ALA A 170 -2.05 -5.80 3.66
N ILE A 171 -2.99 -4.88 3.45
CA ILE A 171 -4.30 -5.17 2.87
C ILE A 171 -4.12 -5.82 1.51
N ALA A 172 -3.41 -5.17 0.59
CA ALA A 172 -3.18 -5.67 -0.76
C ALA A 172 -2.48 -7.03 -0.78
N ARG A 173 -1.57 -7.32 0.17
CA ARG A 173 -0.95 -8.65 0.29
C ARG A 173 -1.94 -9.70 0.78
N MET A 174 -2.73 -9.40 1.81
CA MET A 174 -3.74 -10.31 2.33
C MET A 174 -4.81 -10.64 1.30
N GLU A 175 -5.25 -9.67 0.51
CA GLU A 175 -6.22 -9.91 -0.56
C GLU A 175 -5.66 -10.82 -1.64
N ARG A 176 -4.42 -10.58 -2.08
CA ARG A 176 -3.73 -11.46 -3.04
C ARG A 176 -3.55 -12.87 -2.50
N ALA A 177 -3.19 -13.01 -1.22
CA ALA A 177 -3.06 -14.33 -0.60
C ALA A 177 -4.41 -15.05 -0.48
N ALA A 178 -5.48 -14.34 -0.13
CA ALA A 178 -6.83 -14.91 -0.10
C ALA A 178 -7.30 -15.35 -1.49
N GLU A 179 -7.03 -14.55 -2.54
CA GLU A 179 -7.40 -14.89 -3.92
C GLU A 179 -6.61 -16.11 -4.42
N LYS A 180 -5.31 -16.17 -4.15
CA LYS A 180 -4.48 -17.36 -4.41
C LYS A 180 -4.99 -18.57 -3.62
N GLY A 181 -5.38 -18.37 -2.36
CA GLY A 181 -5.96 -19.41 -1.51
C GLY A 181 -7.28 -19.95 -2.05
N LYS A 182 -8.16 -19.09 -2.57
CA LYS A 182 -9.40 -19.48 -3.26
C LYS A 182 -9.13 -20.22 -4.56
N ALA A 183 -8.15 -19.78 -5.34
CA ALA A 183 -7.75 -20.46 -6.57
C ALA A 183 -7.16 -21.86 -6.28
N ILE A 184 -6.34 -21.98 -5.22
CA ILE A 184 -5.80 -23.26 -4.76
C ILE A 184 -6.93 -24.13 -4.21
N ALA A 185 -7.83 -23.59 -3.37
CA ALA A 185 -8.96 -24.34 -2.84
C ALA A 185 -9.88 -24.85 -3.96
N ALA A 186 -10.19 -24.02 -4.96
CA ALA A 186 -10.95 -24.43 -6.14
C ALA A 186 -10.23 -25.50 -6.97
N ALA A 187 -8.90 -25.43 -7.07
CA ALA A 187 -8.09 -26.45 -7.74
C ALA A 187 -7.99 -27.77 -6.95
N VAL A 188 -7.90 -27.68 -5.61
CA VAL A 188 -7.76 -28.81 -4.68
C VAL A 188 -9.10 -29.49 -4.40
N GLU A 189 -10.22 -28.78 -4.42
CA GLU A 189 -11.57 -29.36 -4.33
C GLU A 189 -11.89 -30.26 -5.55
N GLY A 190 -11.18 -30.04 -6.67
CA GLY A 190 -11.16 -30.95 -7.82
C GLY A 190 -10.32 -32.23 -7.62
N VAL A 191 -9.38 -32.22 -6.65
CA VAL A 191 -8.39 -33.28 -6.40
C VAL A 191 -8.68 -34.07 -5.11
N GLU A 192 -9.31 -33.46 -4.10
CA GLU A 192 -9.63 -34.08 -2.80
C GLU A 192 -10.65 -35.22 -2.86
N LYS A 193 -11.29 -35.46 -4.02
CA LYS A 193 -12.11 -36.66 -4.22
C LYS A 193 -11.33 -37.97 -4.32
N HIS A 194 -9.99 -37.94 -4.41
CA HIS A 194 -9.18 -39.17 -4.55
C HIS A 194 -7.97 -39.28 -3.62
N TRP A 195 -7.61 -38.23 -2.87
CA TRP A 195 -6.51 -38.33 -1.91
C TRP A 195 -6.83 -37.55 -0.64
N GLY A 196 -7.20 -38.26 0.41
CA GLY A 196 -7.40 -37.66 1.72
C GLY A 196 -6.05 -37.32 2.35
N SER A 197 -5.62 -36.06 2.31
CA SER A 197 -4.76 -35.47 3.33
C SER A 197 -4.60 -33.94 3.20
N SER A 198 -5.19 -33.22 4.16
CA SER A 198 -4.65 -32.06 4.89
C SER A 198 -3.88 -30.95 4.13
N VAL A 199 -4.57 -29.92 3.65
CA VAL A 199 -4.00 -28.59 3.29
C VAL A 199 -4.74 -27.43 3.98
N SER A 200 -5.19 -27.59 5.23
CA SER A 200 -6.19 -26.67 5.83
C SER A 200 -5.71 -25.75 6.98
N GLY A 201 -4.41 -25.46 7.10
CA GLY A 201 -3.87 -24.70 8.25
C GLY A 201 -3.82 -23.18 8.11
N SER A 202 -3.20 -22.65 7.05
CA SER A 202 -2.86 -21.21 6.99
C SER A 202 -3.97 -20.33 6.40
N ASN A 203 -4.73 -20.83 5.43
CA ASN A 203 -5.71 -20.01 4.71
C ASN A 203 -6.94 -19.69 5.58
N THR A 204 -7.39 -20.63 6.41
CA THR A 204 -8.50 -20.45 7.36
C THR A 204 -8.21 -19.41 8.43
N PHE A 205 -6.95 -19.32 8.89
CA PHE A 205 -6.52 -18.30 9.84
C PHE A 205 -6.55 -16.90 9.22
N VAL A 206 -5.98 -16.71 8.03
CA VAL A 206 -5.97 -15.40 7.34
C VAL A 206 -7.38 -14.94 7.03
N GLU A 207 -8.26 -15.85 6.62
CA GLU A 207 -9.67 -15.54 6.32
C GLU A 207 -10.46 -15.21 7.60
N SER A 208 -10.29 -15.97 8.67
CA SER A 208 -10.89 -15.66 9.98
C SER A 208 -10.39 -14.34 10.56
N LEU A 209 -9.10 -14.05 10.37
CA LEU A 209 -8.45 -12.84 10.80
C LEU A 209 -8.93 -11.63 9.97
N ARG A 210 -9.11 -11.80 8.66
CA ARG A 210 -9.74 -10.81 7.77
C ARG A 210 -11.17 -10.50 8.20
N GLU A 211 -12.00 -11.53 8.37
CA GLU A 211 -13.39 -11.38 8.82
C GLU A 211 -13.49 -10.65 10.17
N ARG A 212 -12.56 -10.90 11.10
CA ARG A 212 -12.57 -10.26 12.43
C ARG A 212 -12.06 -8.82 12.43
N MET A 213 -11.05 -8.49 11.62
CA MET A 213 -10.48 -7.13 11.59
C MET A 213 -11.26 -6.16 10.71
N PHE A 214 -11.81 -6.66 9.60
CA PHE A 214 -12.18 -5.80 8.48
C PHE A 214 -13.65 -5.86 8.08
N ARG A 215 -14.39 -6.82 8.61
CA ARG A 215 -15.85 -6.90 8.42
C ARG A 215 -16.68 -5.93 9.27
N PRO A 216 -16.25 -5.44 10.46
CA PRO A 216 -17.03 -4.45 11.17
C PRO A 216 -17.30 -3.22 10.29
N SER A 217 -18.51 -2.67 10.40
CA SER A 217 -18.88 -1.42 9.72
C SER A 217 -18.36 -0.20 10.49
N LEU A 218 -18.31 0.96 9.84
CA LEU A 218 -17.88 2.22 10.47
C LEU A 218 -18.68 2.57 11.74
N SER A 219 -19.94 2.13 11.84
CA SER A 219 -20.77 2.25 13.05
C SER A 219 -20.12 1.67 14.31
N THR A 220 -19.22 0.68 14.18
CA THR A 220 -18.55 0.03 15.33
C THR A 220 -17.40 0.86 15.90
N ILE A 221 -16.84 1.78 15.11
CA ILE A 221 -15.66 2.58 15.49
C ILE A 221 -16.00 4.05 15.74
N ILE A 222 -17.14 4.51 15.22
CA ILE A 222 -17.64 5.86 15.44
C ILE A 222 -18.31 5.91 16.82
N SER A 223 -17.72 6.67 17.74
CA SER A 223 -18.29 6.92 19.07
C SER A 223 -19.69 7.53 18.98
N ALA A 224 -20.52 7.32 20.01
CA ALA A 224 -21.89 7.83 20.06
C ALA A 224 -22.03 9.36 19.88
N ASN A 225 -20.99 10.14 20.25
CA ASN A 225 -20.90 11.59 20.02
C ASN A 225 -19.62 11.93 19.24
N PRO A 226 -19.62 11.76 17.90
CA PRO A 226 -18.47 12.09 17.08
C PRO A 226 -18.29 13.62 17.03
N LYS A 227 -17.05 14.09 17.25
CA LYS A 227 -16.71 15.49 16.99
C LYS A 227 -16.57 15.67 15.49
N VAL A 228 -17.39 16.56 14.92
CA VAL A 228 -17.31 16.94 13.51
C VAL A 228 -16.98 18.42 13.45
N VAL A 229 -15.92 18.75 12.71
CA VAL A 229 -15.63 20.14 12.38
C VAL A 229 -16.38 20.48 11.10
N THR A 230 -17.45 21.27 11.24
CA THR A 230 -18.21 21.83 10.13
C THR A 230 -17.90 23.31 9.92
N VAL A 231 -17.80 23.71 8.66
CA VAL A 231 -17.51 25.09 8.25
C VAL A 231 -18.46 25.52 7.14
N SER A 232 -18.74 26.82 7.05
CA SER A 232 -19.37 27.38 5.85
C SER A 232 -18.35 27.44 4.71
N PRO A 233 -18.73 27.23 3.44
CA PRO A 233 -17.83 27.46 2.30
C PRO A 233 -17.26 28.89 2.25
N SER A 234 -18.02 29.86 2.80
CA SER A 234 -17.61 31.27 2.92
C SER A 234 -16.68 31.55 4.11
N ASP A 235 -16.51 30.61 5.05
CA ASP A 235 -15.59 30.79 6.18
C ASP A 235 -14.15 30.96 5.64
N THR A 236 -13.31 31.71 6.35
CA THR A 236 -11.89 31.83 6.01
C THR A 236 -11.12 30.58 6.41
N VAL A 237 -9.97 30.34 5.76
CA VAL A 237 -9.08 29.22 6.12
C VAL A 237 -8.62 29.32 7.57
N VAL A 238 -8.29 30.52 8.07
CA VAL A 238 -7.94 30.71 9.50
C VAL A 238 -9.07 30.27 10.42
N THR A 239 -10.31 30.66 10.13
CA THR A 239 -11.49 30.25 10.93
C THR A 239 -11.65 28.73 10.93
N ALA A 240 -11.49 28.09 9.77
CA ALA A 240 -11.54 26.63 9.67
C ALA A 240 -10.42 25.97 10.50
N THR A 241 -9.18 26.46 10.42
CA THR A 241 -8.06 25.90 11.18
C THR A 241 -8.19 26.09 12.69
N LYS A 242 -8.79 27.19 13.17
CA LYS A 242 -9.11 27.39 14.59
C LYS A 242 -10.10 26.34 15.09
N LYS A 243 -11.20 26.12 14.37
CA LYS A 243 -12.17 25.04 14.68
C LYS A 243 -11.49 23.66 14.65
N MET A 244 -10.62 23.40 13.67
CA MET A 244 -9.83 22.16 13.60
C MET A 244 -8.94 21.97 14.82
N LEU A 245 -8.24 23.02 15.28
CA LEU A 245 -7.39 23.00 16.47
C LEU A 245 -8.21 22.71 17.75
N GLU A 246 -9.34 23.40 17.93
CA GLU A 246 -10.24 23.24 19.09
C GLU A 246 -10.78 21.80 19.19
N CYS A 247 -11.18 21.22 18.06
CA CYS A 247 -11.65 19.84 18.01
C CYS A 247 -10.53 18.79 17.93
N ARG A 248 -9.25 19.22 17.83
CA ARG A 248 -8.06 18.37 17.63
C ARG A 248 -8.12 17.50 16.36
N MET A 249 -8.72 18.02 15.29
CA MET A 249 -8.87 17.34 14.01
C MET A 249 -7.93 17.92 12.95
N SER A 250 -7.66 17.14 11.89
CA SER A 250 -6.84 17.56 10.73
C SER A 250 -7.65 17.81 9.46
N SER A 251 -8.98 17.80 9.57
CA SER A 251 -9.90 18.10 8.48
C SER A 251 -11.17 18.80 8.97
N ALA A 252 -11.75 19.61 8.10
CA ALA A 252 -13.05 20.25 8.25
C ALA A 252 -13.93 19.94 7.03
N VAL A 253 -15.22 19.68 7.24
CA VAL A 253 -16.16 19.47 6.14
C VAL A 253 -16.95 20.76 5.93
N ALA A 254 -16.90 21.27 4.70
CA ALA A 254 -17.70 22.41 4.28
C ALA A 254 -19.12 21.92 3.99
N THR A 255 -20.10 22.56 4.61
CA THR A 255 -21.51 22.14 4.51
C THR A 255 -22.43 23.28 4.09
N ILE A 256 -23.39 22.99 3.22
CA ILE A 256 -24.56 23.82 2.92
C ILE A 256 -25.79 23.01 3.33
N ASP A 257 -26.68 23.58 4.13
CA ASP A 257 -27.86 22.88 4.67
C ASP A 257 -27.53 21.53 5.32
N LYS A 258 -26.39 21.48 6.03
CA LYS A 258 -25.82 20.27 6.68
C LYS A 258 -25.36 19.16 5.73
N LYS A 259 -25.43 19.36 4.41
CA LYS A 259 -24.91 18.43 3.41
C LYS A 259 -23.44 18.76 3.07
N PRO A 260 -22.56 17.77 2.91
CA PRO A 260 -21.17 18.01 2.56
C PRO A 260 -21.07 18.50 1.11
N VAL A 261 -20.46 19.67 0.91
CA VAL A 261 -20.15 20.21 -0.42
C VAL A 261 -18.65 20.20 -0.71
N GLY A 262 -17.82 20.10 0.33
CA GLY A 262 -16.37 20.07 0.23
C GLY A 262 -15.71 19.57 1.50
N ILE A 263 -14.45 19.21 1.41
CA ILE A 263 -13.59 18.91 2.55
C ILE A 263 -12.30 19.71 2.46
N LEU A 264 -11.90 20.32 3.57
CA LEU A 264 -10.62 21.02 3.71
C LEU A 264 -9.74 20.25 4.70
N THR A 265 -8.55 19.85 4.27
CA THR A 265 -7.58 19.13 5.10
C THR A 265 -6.34 19.97 5.39
N SER A 266 -5.56 19.57 6.40
CA SER A 266 -4.22 20.15 6.67
C SER A 266 -3.31 20.13 5.44
N LYS A 267 -3.40 19.08 4.62
CA LYS A 267 -2.69 18.97 3.34
C LYS A 267 -3.11 20.06 2.36
N ASP A 268 -4.40 20.32 2.22
CA ASP A 268 -4.91 21.36 1.30
C ASP A 268 -4.44 22.76 1.72
N ILE A 269 -4.42 23.03 3.03
CA ILE A 269 -3.92 24.30 3.58
C ILE A 269 -2.44 24.50 3.22
N LEU A 270 -1.61 23.47 3.38
CA LEU A 270 -0.20 23.54 2.99
C LEU A 270 -0.05 23.73 1.46
N MET A 271 -0.72 22.87 0.69
CA MET A 271 -0.49 22.73 -0.76
C MET A 271 -1.13 23.85 -1.60
N ARG A 272 -2.32 24.31 -1.20
CA ARG A 272 -3.16 25.24 -1.98
C ARG A 272 -3.21 26.64 -1.40
N VAL A 273 -2.78 26.84 -0.14
CA VAL A 273 -2.74 28.17 0.49
C VAL A 273 -1.29 28.63 0.62
N ILE A 274 -0.51 28.04 1.52
CA ILE A 274 0.83 28.55 1.84
C ILE A 274 1.79 28.38 0.66
N ALA A 275 1.82 27.19 0.04
CA ALA A 275 2.70 26.95 -1.10
C ALA A 275 2.32 27.75 -2.36
N GLN A 276 1.13 28.36 -2.38
CA GLN A 276 0.64 29.22 -3.46
C GLN A 276 0.74 30.72 -3.10
N ASP A 277 1.41 31.06 -2.00
CA ASP A 277 1.61 32.44 -1.55
C ASP A 277 0.29 33.19 -1.22
N LEU A 278 -0.72 32.43 -0.80
CA LEU A 278 -2.04 32.97 -0.48
C LEU A 278 -2.17 33.29 1.00
N ARG A 279 -2.85 34.40 1.32
CA ARG A 279 -3.13 34.83 2.69
C ARG A 279 -4.28 34.02 3.31
N PRO A 280 -4.04 33.21 4.36
CA PRO A 280 -5.07 32.37 4.97
C PRO A 280 -6.23 33.16 5.59
N GLU A 281 -6.01 34.42 5.97
CA GLU A 281 -7.00 35.30 6.60
C GLU A 281 -8.03 35.82 5.59
N LEU A 282 -7.67 35.87 4.30
CA LEU A 282 -8.47 36.49 3.24
C LEU A 282 -9.15 35.47 2.30
N ILE A 283 -8.70 34.22 2.32
CA ILE A 283 -9.20 33.19 1.42
C ILE A 283 -10.26 32.32 2.05
N SER A 284 -11.36 32.15 1.31
CA SER A 284 -12.49 31.32 1.68
C SER A 284 -12.17 29.84 1.51
N VAL A 285 -12.79 29.01 2.36
CA VAL A 285 -12.69 27.55 2.31
C VAL A 285 -13.07 27.01 0.94
N GLU A 286 -14.12 27.54 0.30
CA GLU A 286 -14.60 27.08 -1.00
C GLU A 286 -13.54 27.09 -2.12
N LYS A 287 -12.59 28.03 -2.07
CA LYS A 287 -11.57 28.21 -3.11
C LYS A 287 -10.46 27.18 -3.03
N VAL A 288 -10.27 26.56 -1.87
CA VAL A 288 -9.13 25.69 -1.58
C VAL A 288 -9.55 24.31 -1.07
N MET A 289 -10.81 24.09 -0.75
CA MET A 289 -11.33 22.77 -0.39
C MET A 289 -11.33 21.81 -1.58
N THR A 290 -11.33 20.52 -1.30
CA THR A 290 -11.64 19.49 -2.29
C THR A 290 -13.16 19.40 -2.43
N PRO A 291 -13.75 19.74 -3.60
CA PRO A 291 -15.19 19.74 -3.78
C PRO A 291 -15.74 18.32 -3.87
N ASN A 292 -17.02 18.13 -3.52
CA ASN A 292 -17.73 16.85 -3.64
C ASN A 292 -16.95 15.66 -3.07
N PRO A 293 -16.59 15.69 -1.76
CA PRO A 293 -15.80 14.62 -1.17
C PRO A 293 -16.57 13.31 -1.24
N GLU A 294 -15.86 12.23 -1.51
CA GLU A 294 -16.44 10.91 -1.37
C GLU A 294 -16.89 10.70 0.08
N CYS A 295 -18.10 10.17 0.27
CA CYS A 295 -18.70 10.00 1.58
C CYS A 295 -19.05 8.52 1.79
N ALA A 296 -18.81 8.02 3.01
CA ALA A 296 -19.27 6.70 3.43
C ALA A 296 -20.55 6.80 4.27
N THR A 297 -21.19 5.65 4.48
CA THR A 297 -22.30 5.50 5.43
C THR A 297 -21.85 4.74 6.68
N LEU A 298 -22.64 4.82 7.75
CA LEU A 298 -22.40 4.03 8.98
C LEU A 298 -22.31 2.51 8.71
N ASP A 299 -23.02 2.02 7.70
CA ASP A 299 -23.04 0.61 7.30
C ASP A 299 -21.82 0.21 6.45
N THR A 300 -21.04 1.17 5.96
CA THR A 300 -19.88 0.90 5.10
C THR A 300 -18.85 0.05 5.87
N PRO A 301 -18.42 -1.11 5.32
CA PRO A 301 -17.37 -1.93 5.93
C PRO A 301 -16.05 -1.16 6.05
N ILE A 302 -15.31 -1.37 7.13
CA ILE A 302 -14.02 -0.71 7.37
C ILE A 302 -13.04 -0.93 6.22
N VAL A 303 -12.94 -2.14 5.66
CA VAL A 303 -12.06 -2.41 4.52
C VAL A 303 -12.45 -1.63 3.26
N ASN A 304 -13.75 -1.49 2.99
CA ASN A 304 -14.21 -0.70 1.85
C ASN A 304 -13.86 0.77 2.06
N ALA A 305 -14.00 1.29 3.29
CA ALA A 305 -13.57 2.65 3.60
C ALA A 305 -12.06 2.84 3.38
N LEU A 306 -11.22 1.88 3.79
CA LEU A 306 -9.77 1.90 3.55
C LEU A 306 -9.41 1.79 2.06
N HIS A 307 -10.14 0.98 1.29
CA HIS A 307 -9.97 0.89 -0.17
C HIS A 307 -10.32 2.21 -0.85
N ASN A 308 -11.47 2.80 -0.52
CA ASN A 308 -11.88 4.08 -1.10
C ASN A 308 -10.85 5.18 -0.77
N MET A 309 -10.36 5.23 0.48
CA MET A 309 -9.25 6.12 0.87
C MET A 309 -7.98 5.88 0.03
N HIS A 310 -7.61 4.61 -0.17
CA HIS A 310 -6.43 4.25 -0.96
C HIS A 310 -6.57 4.66 -2.43
N ASP A 311 -7.68 4.32 -3.05
CA ASP A 311 -7.93 4.49 -4.47
C ASP A 311 -8.11 5.97 -4.80
N GLY A 312 -8.86 6.68 -3.96
CA GLY A 312 -9.08 8.13 -4.07
C GLY A 312 -7.91 8.99 -3.59
N LYS A 313 -6.85 8.39 -3.02
CA LYS A 313 -5.64 9.08 -2.54
C LYS A 313 -5.94 10.17 -1.50
N TYR A 314 -6.89 9.88 -0.60
CA TYR A 314 -7.27 10.73 0.51
C TYR A 314 -7.29 9.95 1.83
N LEU A 315 -7.16 10.65 2.95
CA LEU A 315 -7.00 10.02 4.28
C LEU A 315 -8.15 10.30 5.22
N HIS A 316 -9.07 11.16 4.81
CA HIS A 316 -10.22 11.60 5.57
C HIS A 316 -11.46 11.26 4.78
N LEU A 317 -12.41 10.62 5.44
CA LEU A 317 -13.67 10.18 4.82
C LEU A 317 -14.82 10.71 5.67
N PRO A 318 -15.59 11.68 5.15
CA PRO A 318 -16.85 12.07 5.73
C PRO A 318 -17.81 10.87 5.76
N VAL A 319 -18.49 10.71 6.89
CA VAL A 319 -19.53 9.70 7.07
C VAL A 319 -20.85 10.41 7.18
N VAL A 320 -21.79 10.05 6.31
CA VAL A 320 -23.13 10.62 6.26
C VAL A 320 -24.17 9.62 6.73
N ASP A 321 -25.18 10.12 7.43
CA ASP A 321 -26.36 9.33 7.76
C ASP A 321 -27.41 9.46 6.65
N LYS A 322 -27.98 8.31 6.26
CA LYS A 322 -29.08 8.21 5.31
C LYS A 322 -30.44 8.49 5.96
N ARG A 323 -30.55 8.47 7.29
CA ARG A 323 -31.84 8.43 8.02
C ARG A 323 -32.03 9.56 9.07
N TRP A 324 -31.30 10.66 8.98
CA TRP A 324 -31.41 11.74 9.97
C TRP A 324 -32.59 12.69 9.69
N PHE A 325 -33.67 12.63 10.47
CA PHE A 325 -34.79 13.59 10.47
C PHE A 325 -35.36 13.95 9.07
N GLY A 326 -35.41 12.99 8.15
CA GLY A 326 -35.98 13.20 6.81
C GLY A 326 -35.09 13.98 5.83
N VAL A 327 -33.85 14.29 6.19
CA VAL A 327 -32.86 14.91 5.29
C VAL A 327 -31.76 13.89 5.00
N GLU A 328 -31.69 13.41 3.76
CA GLU A 328 -30.63 12.49 3.34
C GLU A 328 -29.28 13.23 3.22
N GLY A 329 -28.21 12.62 3.77
CA GLY A 329 -26.83 13.04 3.51
C GLY A 329 -26.23 14.01 4.53
N VAL A 330 -26.71 14.02 5.77
CA VAL A 330 -26.12 14.84 6.85
C VAL A 330 -24.81 14.21 7.33
N VAL A 331 -23.75 15.03 7.47
CA VAL A 331 -22.45 14.58 7.99
C VAL A 331 -22.56 14.27 9.48
N VAL A 332 -22.30 13.02 9.85
CA VAL A 332 -22.30 12.57 11.25
C VAL A 332 -20.90 12.37 11.81
N ALA A 333 -19.91 12.02 10.99
CA ALA A 333 -18.54 11.84 11.46
C ALA A 333 -17.53 12.17 10.35
N ILE A 334 -16.27 12.37 10.74
CA ILE A 334 -15.14 12.31 9.80
C ILE A 334 -14.18 11.29 10.38
N VAL A 335 -13.94 10.22 9.64
CA VAL A 335 -12.97 9.19 10.01
C VAL A 335 -11.68 9.44 9.24
N ASP A 336 -10.54 9.20 9.89
CA ASP A 336 -9.25 9.19 9.21
C ASP A 336 -8.61 7.80 9.24
N VAL A 337 -7.67 7.57 8.33
CA VAL A 337 -6.99 6.27 8.19
C VAL A 337 -6.36 5.79 9.50
N LEU A 338 -5.85 6.70 10.34
CA LEU A 338 -5.19 6.35 11.60
C LEU A 338 -6.21 5.97 12.67
N HIS A 339 -7.33 6.69 12.75
CA HIS A 339 -8.47 6.34 13.60
C HIS A 339 -9.05 4.98 13.20
N ILE A 340 -9.24 4.73 11.90
CA ILE A 340 -9.70 3.44 11.40
C ILE A 340 -8.71 2.34 11.78
N THR A 341 -7.40 2.57 11.57
CA THR A 341 -6.35 1.60 11.90
C THR A 341 -6.35 1.28 13.39
N HIS A 342 -6.35 2.31 14.24
CA HIS A 342 -6.36 2.15 15.69
C HIS A 342 -7.63 1.45 16.17
N ALA A 343 -8.79 1.79 15.60
CA ALA A 343 -10.05 1.16 15.97
C ALA A 343 -10.13 -0.29 15.50
N ALA A 344 -9.64 -0.61 14.29
CA ALA A 344 -9.51 -1.99 13.83
C ALA A 344 -8.59 -2.80 14.76
N VAL A 345 -7.47 -2.23 15.19
CA VAL A 345 -6.57 -2.82 16.21
C VAL A 345 -7.30 -3.05 17.53
N ALA A 346 -8.04 -2.04 18.02
CA ALA A 346 -8.73 -2.10 19.31
C ALA A 346 -9.92 -3.09 19.31
N THR A 347 -10.68 -3.17 18.22
CA THR A 347 -11.84 -4.08 18.09
C THR A 347 -11.41 -5.54 18.14
N VAL A 348 -10.22 -5.89 17.64
CA VAL A 348 -9.62 -7.22 17.81
C VAL A 348 -9.31 -7.53 19.26
N GLY A 349 -8.84 -6.55 20.03
CA GLY A 349 -8.60 -6.70 21.48
C GLY A 349 -9.89 -6.85 22.28
N ASN A 350 -10.91 -6.06 21.95
CA ASN A 350 -12.17 -6.00 22.72
C ASN A 350 -13.12 -7.18 22.49
N THR A 351 -13.09 -7.82 21.31
CA THR A 351 -13.95 -9.00 21.03
C THR A 351 -13.52 -10.28 21.74
N ALA A 352 -12.47 -10.22 22.57
CA ALA A 352 -11.97 -11.39 23.28
C ALA A 352 -11.79 -11.18 24.80
N GLY A 353 -12.01 -9.98 25.34
CA GLY A 353 -11.80 -9.70 26.77
C GLY A 353 -10.35 -9.92 27.22
N ILE A 354 -9.38 -9.65 26.35
CA ILE A 354 -7.97 -9.98 26.58
C ILE A 354 -7.11 -8.72 26.67
N ASP A 355 -6.10 -8.78 27.54
CA ASP A 355 -5.12 -7.76 27.89
C ASP A 355 -4.44 -7.10 26.69
N ASN A 356 -4.02 -5.84 26.83
CA ASN A 356 -3.37 -5.00 25.80
C ASN A 356 -2.14 -5.68 25.12
N GLU A 357 -1.48 -6.60 25.83
CA GLU A 357 -0.35 -7.39 25.34
C GLU A 357 -0.76 -8.44 24.29
N THR A 358 -1.95 -9.02 24.42
CA THR A 358 -2.47 -10.00 23.44
C THR A 358 -3.06 -9.35 22.20
N ALA A 359 -3.65 -8.16 22.32
CA ALA A 359 -4.02 -7.33 21.17
C ALA A 359 -2.77 -6.93 20.37
N SER A 360 -1.69 -6.58 21.07
CA SER A 360 -0.38 -6.34 20.46
C SER A 360 0.18 -7.60 19.80
N SER A 361 0.04 -8.78 20.41
CA SER A 361 0.43 -10.07 19.81
C SER A 361 -0.42 -10.44 18.59
N MET A 362 -1.72 -10.18 18.59
CA MET A 362 -2.57 -10.38 17.42
C MET A 362 -2.24 -9.42 16.29
N MET A 363 -1.88 -8.18 16.62
CA MET A 363 -1.40 -7.19 15.66
C MET A 363 -0.03 -7.60 15.09
N GLN A 364 0.85 -8.13 15.93
CA GLN A 364 2.10 -8.74 15.50
C GLN A 364 1.82 -9.90 14.54
N LYS A 365 0.92 -10.83 14.89
CA LYS A 365 0.51 -11.92 13.99
C LYS A 365 -0.15 -11.44 12.71
N PHE A 366 -0.91 -10.34 12.74
CA PHE A 366 -1.48 -9.72 11.53
C PHE A 366 -0.38 -9.17 10.63
N TRP A 367 0.52 -8.35 11.18
CA TRP A 367 1.63 -7.79 10.42
C TRP A 367 2.57 -8.88 9.93
N ASP A 368 2.89 -9.87 10.77
CA ASP A 368 3.67 -11.04 10.40
C ASP A 368 2.95 -11.82 9.31
N SER A 369 1.64 -12.09 9.41
CA SER A 369 0.91 -12.80 8.35
C SER A 369 0.87 -12.00 7.05
N ALA A 370 0.59 -10.69 7.11
CA ALA A 370 0.57 -9.82 5.95
C ALA A 370 1.97 -9.64 5.32
N MET A 371 3.03 -9.76 6.11
CA MET A 371 4.43 -9.53 5.71
C MET A 371 5.23 -10.81 5.45
N ALA A 372 4.80 -11.97 5.96
CA ALA A 372 5.41 -13.30 5.82
C ALA A 372 4.91 -14.05 4.60
N ILE A 373 3.84 -13.58 3.95
CA ILE A 373 3.52 -13.96 2.57
C ILE A 373 4.71 -13.49 1.72
N CYS A 374 5.71 -14.37 1.59
CA CYS A 374 6.86 -14.14 0.73
C CYS A 374 6.35 -13.96 -0.70
N PRO A 375 6.88 -12.98 -1.46
CA PRO A 375 6.74 -13.04 -2.89
C PRO A 375 7.44 -14.33 -3.34
N GLY A 376 6.71 -15.22 -4.01
CA GLY A 376 7.37 -15.97 -5.07
C GLY A 376 7.76 -14.94 -6.12
N ASP A 377 9.06 -14.66 -6.23
CA ASP A 377 9.81 -14.08 -7.36
C ASP A 377 9.24 -12.92 -8.20
N ASP A 378 8.19 -12.20 -7.77
CA ASP A 378 7.57 -11.14 -8.58
C ASP A 378 7.90 -9.69 -8.13
N ASP A 379 8.67 -9.48 -7.05
CA ASP A 379 8.83 -8.16 -6.41
C ASP A 379 10.18 -7.44 -6.70
N ASP A 380 10.97 -7.88 -7.69
CA ASP A 380 12.23 -7.21 -8.04
C ASP A 380 12.05 -5.91 -8.89
N ASP A 381 10.84 -5.60 -9.36
CA ASP A 381 10.62 -4.52 -10.34
C ASP A 381 10.32 -3.12 -9.74
N LEU A 382 10.45 -2.91 -8.43
CA LEU A 382 10.16 -1.60 -7.79
C LEU A 382 11.37 -0.89 -7.16
N ARG A 383 12.60 -1.37 -7.35
CA ARG A 383 13.80 -0.61 -6.98
C ARG A 383 14.27 0.25 -8.16
N SER A 384 14.26 1.56 -7.90
CA SER A 384 14.43 2.66 -8.85
C SER A 384 15.73 2.64 -9.67
N GLU A 385 15.62 2.87 -10.98
CA GLU A 385 16.68 3.43 -11.83
C GLU A 385 16.42 4.94 -12.00
N SER A 386 17.02 5.75 -11.12
CA SER A 386 17.36 7.13 -11.43
C SER A 386 18.62 7.49 -10.65
N SER A 387 19.76 7.10 -11.20
CA SER A 387 21.06 7.60 -10.76
C SER A 387 21.99 7.64 -11.95
N VAL A 388 21.91 8.77 -12.65
CA VAL A 388 22.95 9.25 -13.55
C VAL A 388 24.22 9.42 -12.72
N ARG A 389 25.29 8.67 -13.05
CA ARG A 389 26.66 9.03 -12.69
C ARG A 389 27.60 8.69 -13.86
N LEU A 390 28.06 9.74 -14.51
CA LEU A 390 29.29 9.78 -15.29
C LEU A 390 30.50 9.61 -14.34
N VAL A 391 31.45 8.75 -14.70
CA VAL A 391 32.90 9.02 -14.89
C VAL A 391 33.63 7.69 -15.14
N SER A 392 34.56 7.76 -16.09
CA SER A 392 35.47 6.76 -16.69
C SER A 392 36.42 6.08 -15.69
N GLU A 393 36.81 4.81 -15.92
CA GLU A 393 38.06 4.37 -16.59
C GLU A 393 38.40 2.89 -16.27
N ALA A 394 39.27 2.31 -17.10
CA ALA A 394 39.55 0.89 -17.34
C ALA A 394 39.92 -0.02 -16.15
N GLY A 395 39.59 -1.32 -16.26
CA GLY A 395 40.13 -2.39 -15.41
C GLY A 395 39.48 -3.75 -15.62
N THR A 396 40.08 -4.57 -16.48
CA THR A 396 39.69 -5.93 -16.87
C THR A 396 39.61 -6.90 -15.68
N MET A 397 38.46 -7.52 -15.40
CA MET A 397 38.41 -8.82 -14.73
C MET A 397 37.13 -9.61 -15.03
N LYS A 398 37.32 -10.90 -15.32
CA LYS A 398 36.37 -11.87 -15.86
C LYS A 398 35.18 -12.12 -14.93
N THR A 399 33.95 -11.95 -15.45
CA THR A 399 32.71 -12.38 -14.80
C THR A 399 32.37 -13.80 -15.24
N LEU A 400 32.31 -14.73 -14.30
CA LEU A 400 31.69 -16.05 -14.46
C LEU A 400 30.15 -15.90 -14.48
N PRO A 401 29.40 -16.58 -15.37
CA PRO A 401 27.94 -16.50 -15.36
C PRO A 401 27.34 -17.41 -14.28
N TYR A 402 26.51 -16.84 -13.42
CA TYR A 402 25.53 -17.57 -12.61
C TYR A 402 24.36 -18.05 -13.49
N PRO A 403 23.74 -19.21 -13.20
CA PRO A 403 22.64 -19.74 -14.00
C PRO A 403 21.32 -19.04 -13.64
N SER A 404 20.68 -18.40 -14.61
CA SER A 404 19.31 -17.90 -14.49
C SER A 404 18.32 -19.06 -14.61
N SER A 405 17.48 -19.28 -13.61
CA SER A 405 16.29 -20.13 -13.66
C SER A 405 15.22 -19.49 -14.55
N THR A 406 15.36 -19.68 -15.87
CA THR A 406 14.29 -19.42 -16.84
C THR A 406 13.49 -20.70 -17.01
N ILE A 407 12.19 -20.66 -16.72
CA ILE A 407 11.29 -21.72 -17.19
C ILE A 407 11.30 -21.63 -18.72
N PRO A 408 11.68 -22.68 -19.45
CA PRO A 408 11.78 -22.63 -20.90
C PRO A 408 10.39 -22.46 -21.51
N ASN A 409 10.22 -21.44 -22.35
CA ASN A 409 9.05 -21.15 -23.21
C ASN A 409 7.94 -20.24 -22.63
N THR A 410 8.22 -19.41 -21.62
CA THR A 410 7.29 -18.33 -21.22
C THR A 410 7.80 -16.94 -21.59
N PHE A 411 6.91 -16.02 -21.94
CA PHE A 411 7.26 -14.63 -22.29
C PHE A 411 6.22 -13.63 -21.77
N GLY A 412 6.65 -12.37 -21.61
CA GLY A 412 5.80 -11.29 -21.12
C GLY A 412 4.94 -10.65 -22.21
N PHE A 413 3.69 -10.33 -21.88
CA PHE A 413 2.73 -9.67 -22.77
C PHE A 413 2.04 -8.51 -22.04
N LYS A 414 1.62 -7.49 -22.79
CA LYS A 414 0.85 -6.34 -22.29
C LYS A 414 -0.37 -6.14 -23.18
N ILE A 415 -1.55 -5.94 -22.62
CA ILE A 415 -2.78 -5.69 -23.38
C ILE A 415 -3.58 -4.58 -22.72
N GLN A 416 -4.12 -3.66 -23.52
CA GLN A 416 -4.97 -2.58 -23.01
C GLN A 416 -6.45 -2.96 -23.13
N ASP A 417 -7.22 -2.77 -22.06
CA ASP A 417 -8.67 -2.95 -22.09
C ASP A 417 -9.41 -1.72 -22.66
N LYS A 418 -10.72 -1.84 -22.92
CA LYS A 418 -11.52 -0.73 -23.46
C LYS A 418 -11.68 0.44 -22.48
N ARG A 419 -11.32 0.24 -21.21
CA ARG A 419 -11.32 1.25 -20.15
C ARG A 419 -9.96 1.94 -19.99
N GLY A 420 -9.00 1.62 -20.86
CA GLY A 420 -7.66 2.21 -20.90
C GLY A 420 -6.67 1.61 -19.90
N ARG A 421 -7.04 0.56 -19.14
CA ARG A 421 -6.15 -0.11 -18.18
C ARG A 421 -5.23 -1.08 -18.91
N MET A 422 -3.96 -1.07 -18.54
CA MET A 422 -2.93 -1.94 -19.12
C MET A 422 -2.75 -3.19 -18.26
N HIS A 423 -3.03 -4.36 -18.82
CA HIS A 423 -2.85 -5.66 -18.17
C HIS A 423 -1.52 -6.26 -18.62
N ARG A 424 -0.65 -6.63 -17.67
CA ARG A 424 0.61 -7.34 -17.96
C ARG A 424 0.49 -8.78 -17.49
N PHE A 425 1.00 -9.72 -18.27
CA PHE A 425 0.98 -11.13 -17.93
C PHE A 425 2.09 -11.90 -18.60
N ILE A 426 2.42 -13.06 -18.03
CA ILE A 426 3.36 -14.02 -18.60
C ILE A 426 2.55 -15.25 -19.00
N CYS A 427 2.76 -15.77 -20.20
CA CYS A 427 2.14 -17.01 -20.63
C CYS A 427 3.11 -17.87 -21.43
N ASP A 428 2.76 -19.14 -21.59
CA ASP A 428 3.47 -20.05 -22.50
C ASP A 428 3.34 -19.52 -23.94
N THR A 429 4.41 -19.64 -24.72
CA THR A 429 4.51 -19.16 -26.10
C THR A 429 4.47 -20.27 -27.13
N ARG A 430 4.25 -21.53 -26.71
CA ARG A 430 4.14 -22.69 -27.61
C ARG A 430 2.83 -22.72 -28.40
N SER A 431 1.78 -22.09 -27.88
CA SER A 431 0.42 -22.15 -28.44
C SER A 431 -0.27 -20.80 -28.35
N LEU A 432 -0.82 -20.35 -29.48
CA LEU A 432 -1.64 -19.16 -29.57
C LEU A 432 -2.94 -19.33 -28.78
N ALA A 433 -3.45 -20.56 -28.63
CA ALA A 433 -4.64 -20.82 -27.82
C ALA A 433 -4.41 -20.54 -26.32
N ASP A 434 -3.19 -20.77 -25.81
CA ASP A 434 -2.84 -20.43 -24.42
C ASP A 434 -2.74 -18.92 -24.22
N LEU A 435 -2.19 -18.21 -25.20
CA LEU A 435 -2.19 -16.74 -25.22
C LEU A 435 -3.63 -16.18 -25.24
N ILE A 436 -4.49 -16.72 -26.12
CA ILE A 436 -5.91 -16.33 -26.21
C ILE A 436 -6.63 -16.63 -24.90
N THR A 437 -6.37 -17.77 -24.27
CA THR A 437 -6.95 -18.12 -22.97
C THR A 437 -6.51 -17.15 -21.88
N ALA A 438 -5.23 -16.77 -21.86
CA ALA A 438 -4.71 -15.77 -20.93
C ALA A 438 -5.32 -14.37 -21.15
N ILE A 439 -5.63 -14.01 -22.40
CA ILE A 439 -6.36 -12.79 -22.77
C ILE A 439 -7.82 -12.89 -22.31
N LEU A 440 -8.51 -14.01 -22.56
CA LEU A 440 -9.90 -14.23 -22.15
C LEU A 440 -10.09 -14.18 -20.64
N GLN A 441 -9.13 -14.69 -19.85
CA GLN A 441 -9.18 -14.58 -18.39
C GLN A 441 -9.11 -13.13 -17.88
N ARG A 442 -8.54 -12.21 -18.66
CA ARG A 442 -8.27 -10.82 -18.25
C ARG A 442 -9.26 -9.82 -18.86
N VAL A 443 -9.59 -10.01 -20.12
CA VAL A 443 -10.40 -9.09 -20.95
C VAL A 443 -11.64 -9.79 -21.54
N GLY A 444 -11.88 -11.07 -21.22
CA GLY A 444 -12.96 -11.87 -21.83
C GLY A 444 -14.38 -11.40 -21.56
N GLY A 445 -14.61 -10.59 -20.51
CA GLY A 445 -15.90 -9.93 -20.28
C GLY A 445 -16.24 -8.85 -21.32
N GLU A 446 -15.25 -8.40 -22.11
CA GLU A 446 -15.38 -7.34 -23.12
C GLU A 446 -15.28 -7.86 -24.56
N ILE A 447 -15.04 -9.17 -24.73
CA ILE A 447 -14.89 -9.85 -26.03
C ILE A 447 -16.22 -10.48 -26.42
N ASP A 448 -16.80 -10.02 -27.52
CA ASP A 448 -18.04 -10.56 -28.07
C ASP A 448 -17.78 -11.93 -28.70
N ARG A 449 -18.51 -12.95 -28.23
CA ARG A 449 -18.44 -14.32 -28.77
C ARG A 449 -18.85 -14.41 -30.24
N ASN A 450 -19.66 -13.46 -30.71
CA ASN A 450 -20.13 -13.40 -32.09
C ASN A 450 -19.24 -12.51 -32.98
N ASN A 451 -18.27 -11.79 -32.39
CA ASN A 451 -17.35 -10.90 -33.10
C ASN A 451 -15.94 -10.97 -32.47
N LEU A 452 -15.19 -11.99 -32.89
CA LEU A 452 -13.86 -12.29 -32.36
C LEU A 452 -12.82 -11.30 -32.90
N PRO A 453 -11.99 -10.69 -32.03
CA PRO A 453 -10.95 -9.78 -32.47
C PRO A 453 -9.75 -10.53 -33.05
N GLN A 454 -9.06 -9.86 -33.98
CA GLN A 454 -7.70 -10.22 -34.37
C GLN A 454 -6.72 -9.71 -33.31
N ILE A 455 -5.71 -10.51 -33.00
CA ILE A 455 -4.63 -10.14 -32.08
C ILE A 455 -3.48 -9.59 -32.92
N LEU A 456 -3.03 -8.39 -32.60
CA LEU A 456 -1.85 -7.76 -33.20
C LEU A 456 -0.81 -7.48 -32.11
N TYR A 457 0.47 -7.49 -32.47
CA TYR A 457 1.54 -6.98 -31.62
C TYR A 457 2.18 -5.73 -32.22
N GLU A 458 2.72 -4.86 -31.37
CA GLU A 458 3.48 -3.67 -31.78
C GLU A 458 4.96 -4.02 -31.91
N ASP A 459 5.58 -3.70 -33.06
CA ASP A 459 6.98 -3.99 -33.34
C ASP A 459 7.95 -2.82 -32.99
N GLU A 460 9.22 -2.88 -33.43
CA GLU A 460 10.24 -1.83 -33.18
C GLU A 460 9.89 -0.48 -33.82
N ASP A 461 9.18 -0.53 -34.95
CA ASP A 461 8.80 0.64 -35.74
C ASP A 461 7.39 1.17 -35.36
N GLN A 462 6.79 0.59 -34.31
CA GLN A 462 5.41 0.85 -33.85
C GLN A 462 4.32 0.39 -34.83
N ASP A 463 4.65 -0.52 -35.74
CA ASP A 463 3.71 -1.15 -36.65
C ASP A 463 2.94 -2.27 -35.93
N LYS A 464 1.66 -2.41 -36.28
CA LYS A 464 0.77 -3.42 -35.70
C LYS A 464 0.75 -4.66 -36.59
N ILE A 465 1.45 -5.70 -36.18
CA ILE A 465 1.58 -6.95 -36.93
C ILE A 465 0.60 -8.00 -36.38
N VAL A 466 -0.13 -8.68 -37.25
CA VAL A 466 -1.15 -9.68 -36.88
C VAL A 466 -0.51 -11.00 -36.43
N LEU A 467 -1.00 -11.58 -35.33
CA LEU A 467 -0.69 -12.93 -34.87
C LEU A 467 -1.82 -13.89 -35.27
N VAL A 468 -1.56 -14.79 -36.22
CA VAL A 468 -2.57 -15.72 -36.77
C VAL A 468 -2.31 -17.17 -36.34
N THR A 469 -1.04 -17.56 -36.24
CA THR A 469 -0.61 -18.94 -35.98
C THR A 469 0.35 -19.04 -34.79
N ASP A 470 0.54 -20.25 -34.26
CA ASP A 470 1.53 -20.54 -33.22
C ASP A 470 2.95 -20.20 -33.69
N ALA A 471 3.23 -20.34 -35.00
CA ALA A 471 4.51 -19.98 -35.60
C ALA A 471 4.74 -18.46 -35.60
N ASP A 472 3.69 -17.65 -35.83
CA ASP A 472 3.78 -16.19 -35.76
C ASP A 472 4.05 -15.72 -34.34
N LEU A 473 3.42 -16.36 -33.34
CA LEU A 473 3.67 -16.09 -31.93
C LEU A 473 5.10 -16.45 -31.53
N ALA A 474 5.59 -17.62 -31.95
CA ALA A 474 6.97 -18.03 -31.68
C ALA A 474 7.98 -17.06 -32.33
N ALA A 475 7.77 -16.68 -33.59
CA ALA A 475 8.63 -15.74 -34.30
C ALA A 475 8.64 -14.34 -33.64
N ALA A 476 7.48 -13.83 -33.21
CA ALA A 476 7.38 -12.55 -32.53
C ALA A 476 8.09 -12.55 -31.18
N VAL A 477 7.97 -13.66 -30.42
CA VAL A 477 8.65 -13.83 -29.13
C VAL A 477 10.15 -13.99 -29.30
N ASP A 478 10.60 -14.75 -30.30
CA ASP A 478 12.02 -14.93 -30.58
C ASP A 478 12.68 -13.63 -31.03
N HIS A 479 12.01 -12.86 -31.90
CA HIS A 479 12.43 -11.51 -32.26
C HIS A 479 12.54 -10.61 -31.02
N ALA A 480 11.48 -10.58 -30.19
CA ALA A 480 11.47 -9.80 -28.97
C ALA A 480 12.60 -10.18 -27.99
N ARG A 481 12.94 -11.47 -27.88
CA ARG A 481 14.07 -11.96 -27.06
C ARG A 481 15.41 -11.49 -27.62
N LEU A 482 15.62 -11.59 -28.93
CA LEU A 482 16.85 -11.17 -29.59
C LEU A 482 17.06 -9.66 -29.50
N SER A 483 15.99 -8.89 -29.58
CA SER A 483 15.99 -7.43 -29.42
C SER A 483 16.00 -6.94 -27.96
N GLY A 484 16.06 -7.86 -26.98
CA GLY A 484 16.15 -7.52 -25.55
C GLY A 484 14.86 -6.98 -24.94
N TRP A 485 13.72 -7.21 -25.57
CA TRP A 485 12.41 -6.78 -25.06
C TRP A 485 11.98 -7.60 -23.87
N LYS A 486 11.44 -6.92 -22.85
CA LYS A 486 10.88 -7.57 -21.65
C LYS A 486 9.44 -8.07 -21.85
N GLY A 487 8.81 -7.78 -23.00
CA GLY A 487 7.48 -8.27 -23.33
C GLY A 487 6.84 -7.59 -24.53
N LEU A 488 5.90 -8.27 -25.20
CA LEU A 488 5.18 -7.79 -26.37
C LEU A 488 3.93 -6.99 -25.99
N LYS A 489 3.65 -5.91 -26.72
CA LYS A 489 2.41 -5.12 -26.54
C LYS A 489 1.38 -5.58 -27.56
N LEU A 490 0.23 -6.04 -27.07
CA LEU A 490 -0.85 -6.62 -27.84
C LEU A 490 -2.02 -5.65 -28.00
N HIS A 491 -2.63 -5.69 -29.17
CA HIS A 491 -3.80 -4.93 -29.57
C HIS A 491 -4.89 -5.88 -30.08
N LEU A 492 -6.13 -5.63 -29.69
CA LEU A 492 -7.30 -6.35 -30.20
C LEU A 492 -7.98 -5.48 -31.25
N ASP A 493 -7.99 -5.93 -32.50
CA ASP A 493 -8.71 -5.25 -33.57
C ASP A 493 -9.98 -6.01 -33.94
N TYR A 494 -11.09 -5.28 -34.02
CA TYR A 494 -12.42 -5.80 -34.37
C TYR A 494 -12.82 -5.42 -35.81
N SER A 495 -11.90 -4.83 -36.59
CA SER A 495 -12.18 -4.29 -37.94
C SER A 495 -12.26 -5.37 -39.04
N GLY A 496 -11.80 -6.59 -38.78
CA GLY A 496 -11.80 -7.70 -39.73
C GLY A 496 -13.05 -8.58 -39.67
N VAL A 497 -13.84 -8.54 -40.76
CA VAL A 497 -14.84 -9.53 -41.29
C VAL A 497 -16.33 -9.09 -41.24
N PRO A 498 -17.10 -9.22 -42.36
CA PRO A 498 -18.34 -8.47 -42.61
C PRO A 498 -19.63 -9.10 -42.04
N LYS A 499 -20.63 -8.25 -41.77
CA LYS A 499 -22.04 -8.64 -41.54
C LYS A 499 -22.52 -9.64 -42.61
N ARG A 500 -22.92 -10.85 -42.18
CA ARG A 500 -23.63 -11.85 -42.99
C ARG A 500 -24.70 -11.21 -43.89
N ARG A 501 -24.44 -11.10 -45.19
CA ARG A 501 -25.48 -10.96 -46.24
C ARG A 501 -25.59 -12.30 -46.98
N LYS A 502 -26.82 -12.80 -47.09
CA LYS A 502 -27.20 -13.93 -47.97
C LYS A 502 -26.73 -13.62 -49.40
N GLY A 503 -25.90 -14.49 -49.97
CA GLY A 503 -25.52 -14.38 -51.38
C GLY A 503 -24.45 -15.39 -51.78
N SER A 504 -24.75 -16.15 -52.82
CA SER A 504 -23.94 -17.19 -53.45
C SER A 504 -22.53 -16.75 -53.88
N SER A 505 -21.57 -17.67 -53.74
CA SER A 505 -20.57 -18.08 -54.74
C SER A 505 -19.12 -18.15 -54.24
N THR A 506 -18.45 -19.16 -54.78
CA THR A 506 -17.20 -19.78 -54.39
C THR A 506 -15.98 -19.00 -54.88
N LYS A 507 -15.03 -18.68 -53.99
CA LYS A 507 -13.55 -18.85 -54.14
C LYS A 507 -12.79 -18.07 -53.04
N GLY A 508 -11.86 -18.75 -52.37
CA GLY A 508 -10.93 -18.17 -51.39
C GLY A 508 -11.19 -18.60 -49.94
N ARG A 509 -11.05 -19.90 -49.62
CA ARG A 509 -11.52 -20.47 -48.33
C ARG A 509 -10.44 -21.22 -47.54
N ILE A 510 -9.22 -20.67 -47.46
CA ILE A 510 -8.09 -21.36 -46.79
C ILE A 510 -7.44 -20.56 -45.64
N MET A 511 -7.61 -19.23 -45.55
CA MET A 511 -6.93 -18.40 -44.52
C MET A 511 -7.78 -17.99 -43.29
N GLU A 512 -9.09 -18.24 -43.28
CA GLU A 512 -10.01 -17.81 -42.20
C GLU A 512 -10.29 -18.89 -41.12
N PHE A 513 -9.76 -20.10 -41.28
CA PHE A 513 -10.14 -21.25 -40.44
C PHE A 513 -9.31 -21.38 -39.15
N THR A 514 -8.02 -20.99 -39.15
CA THR A 514 -7.07 -21.36 -38.10
C THR A 514 -7.14 -20.51 -36.83
N GLN A 515 -7.32 -19.18 -36.94
CA GLN A 515 -7.49 -18.33 -35.76
C GLN A 515 -8.86 -18.54 -35.10
N GLY A 516 -9.90 -18.82 -35.90
CA GLY A 516 -11.21 -19.23 -35.40
C GLY A 516 -11.14 -20.53 -34.60
N ASP A 517 -10.33 -21.49 -35.04
CA ASP A 517 -10.09 -22.75 -34.32
C ASP A 517 -9.34 -22.53 -32.98
N ALA A 518 -8.41 -21.58 -32.91
CA ALA A 518 -7.74 -21.22 -31.66
C ALA A 518 -8.68 -20.54 -30.65
N TRP A 519 -9.56 -19.62 -31.12
CA TRP A 519 -10.60 -19.02 -30.28
C TRP A 519 -11.64 -20.04 -29.84
N THR A 520 -12.11 -20.93 -30.73
CA THR A 520 -13.08 -21.97 -30.36
C THR A 520 -12.47 -22.97 -29.39
N THR A 521 -11.19 -23.34 -29.55
CA THR A 521 -10.44 -24.15 -28.59
C THR A 521 -10.37 -23.45 -27.25
N ALA A 522 -9.93 -22.18 -27.20
CA ALA A 522 -9.84 -21.39 -25.97
C ALA A 522 -11.21 -21.23 -25.26
N TYR A 523 -12.27 -20.94 -26.01
CA TYR A 523 -13.64 -20.89 -25.48
C TYR A 523 -14.12 -22.26 -25.04
N SER A 524 -13.75 -23.36 -25.72
CA SER A 524 -14.10 -24.72 -25.31
C SER A 524 -13.37 -25.12 -24.02
N THR A 525 -12.13 -24.70 -23.80
CA THR A 525 -11.42 -24.90 -22.52
C THR A 525 -12.05 -24.09 -21.39
N VAL A 526 -12.42 -22.83 -21.65
CA VAL A 526 -13.13 -21.99 -20.66
C VAL A 526 -14.56 -22.50 -20.41
N ALA A 527 -15.27 -22.92 -21.46
CA ALA A 527 -16.64 -23.42 -21.39
C ALA A 527 -16.72 -24.86 -20.88
N ALA A 528 -15.73 -25.72 -21.12
CA ALA A 528 -15.62 -27.02 -20.48
C ALA A 528 -15.42 -26.83 -18.98
N GLY A 529 -14.57 -25.87 -18.57
CA GLY A 529 -14.50 -25.43 -17.17
C GLY A 529 -15.86 -25.01 -16.61
N ALA A 530 -16.63 -24.19 -17.34
CA ALA A 530 -17.95 -23.72 -16.91
C ALA A 530 -19.08 -24.77 -16.98
N ALA A 531 -19.06 -25.68 -17.96
CA ALA A 531 -20.05 -26.73 -18.18
C ALA A 531 -19.86 -27.90 -17.21
N LEU A 532 -18.63 -28.16 -16.78
CA LEU A 532 -18.33 -29.10 -15.69
C LEU A 532 -18.91 -28.55 -14.37
N VAL A 533 -18.82 -27.23 -14.13
CA VAL A 533 -19.45 -26.55 -13.00
C VAL A 533 -20.98 -26.60 -13.09
N ALA A 534 -21.57 -26.36 -14.27
CA ALA A 534 -23.03 -26.41 -14.47
C ALA A 534 -23.60 -27.84 -14.40
N GLY A 535 -22.90 -28.84 -14.94
CA GLY A 535 -23.26 -30.25 -14.87
C GLY A 535 -23.20 -30.80 -13.45
N LEU A 536 -22.19 -30.38 -12.66
CA LEU A 536 -22.13 -30.68 -11.23
C LEU A 536 -23.25 -29.99 -10.44
N GLY A 537 -23.61 -28.77 -10.82
CA GLY A 537 -24.77 -28.06 -10.27
C GLY A 537 -26.11 -28.77 -10.55
N MET A 538 -26.27 -29.32 -11.76
CA MET A 538 -27.49 -30.05 -12.15
C MET A 538 -27.59 -31.41 -11.46
N VAL A 539 -26.47 -32.12 -11.26
CA VAL A 539 -26.43 -33.38 -10.48
C VAL A 539 -26.67 -33.13 -8.99
N ALA A 540 -26.16 -32.02 -8.44
CA ALA A 540 -26.45 -31.60 -7.07
C ALA A 540 -27.92 -31.15 -6.89
N PHE A 541 -28.50 -30.51 -7.90
CA PHE A 541 -29.91 -30.12 -7.92
C PHE A 541 -30.85 -31.32 -8.02
N LEU A 542 -30.55 -32.30 -8.89
CA LEU A 542 -31.34 -33.53 -9.02
C LEU A 542 -31.27 -34.40 -7.75
N ARG A 543 -30.10 -34.49 -7.09
CA ARG A 543 -29.98 -35.16 -5.78
C ARG A 543 -30.73 -34.46 -4.65
N ARG A 544 -31.05 -33.17 -4.78
CA ARG A 544 -31.81 -32.40 -3.78
C ARG A 544 -33.31 -32.36 -4.09
N ALA A 545 -33.72 -32.71 -5.31
CA ALA A 545 -35.10 -32.71 -5.78
C ALA A 545 -35.84 -34.06 -5.63
N GLY A 546 -35.15 -35.13 -5.22
CA GLY A 546 -35.79 -36.41 -4.86
C GLY A 546 -36.54 -37.08 -6.01
N VAL A 547 -35.86 -37.33 -7.13
CA VAL A 547 -36.23 -38.34 -8.13
C VAL A 547 -35.06 -39.28 -8.35
#